data_AF-A0A444VZB6-F1
#
_entry.id   AF-A0A444VZB6-F1
#
_cell.length_a   1.000
_cell.length_b   1.000
_cell.length_c   1.000
_cell.angle_alpha   90.00
_cell.angle_beta   90.00
_cell.angle_gamma   90.00
#
_symmetry.space_group_name_H-M   'P 1'
#
loop_
_entity.id
_entity.type
_entity.pdbx_description
1 polymer ?
#
loop_
_entity_poly.entity_id
_entity_poly.type
_entity_poly.pdbx_seq_one_letter_code
_entity_poly.pdbx_strand_id
1 'polypeptide(L)'
;MSTIPWQDRPENSKDVMWRYSENPIIDRYSIPSSNSIFNSAVVPFGDGYAGVFRCDNKAVQMNIFAGFSKDGINWDINHEPIEMKSGNTEMIESAYKYDPRVVWIEDRYWITWCNGYNGPTIGIGYTFDFKEFFQCENAFLPFNRNGVLFPQKINGKYAMLSRPSDNGHTPFGDIWISYSPDMKYWGEHRLVMKPSPFEQSAWQCTKVGAGPIPILTDEGWLMIYHGVINTCNGFRYAMGSALLDVDSPDQVKYRTQPYLLGPAEAYEMVGDVPNVVFPCAALHDIEEDKLAVYYGAADTHVAIAFGKLSEVIEFTKNNSL
;
A
#
# COMPACT_ATOMS: atom_id res chain seq x y z
N MET A 1 5.46 20.56 12.52
CA MET A 1 5.95 19.30 11.91
C MET A 1 5.49 18.18 12.81
N SER A 2 4.64 17.28 12.31
CA SER A 2 4.30 16.05 13.01
C SER A 2 5.53 15.14 13.02
N THR A 3 6.00 14.73 14.19
CA THR A 3 7.11 13.78 14.31
C THR A 3 6.67 12.41 13.81
N ILE A 4 7.48 11.77 12.95
CA ILE A 4 7.22 10.42 12.44
C ILE A 4 7.09 9.44 13.61
N PRO A 5 6.07 8.55 13.62
CA PRO A 5 5.99 7.48 14.61
C PRO A 5 7.26 6.64 14.55
N TRP A 6 7.89 6.42 15.70
CA TRP A 6 9.20 5.79 15.74
C TRP A 6 9.45 5.04 17.04
N GLN A 7 10.12 3.90 16.92
CA GLN A 7 10.74 3.17 18.01
C GLN A 7 12.11 2.69 17.53
N ASP A 8 13.16 2.93 18.31
CA ASP A 8 14.50 2.48 17.97
C ASP A 8 14.57 0.96 17.83
N ARG A 9 15.50 0.51 16.96
CA ARG A 9 15.73 -0.93 16.74
C ARG A 9 16.08 -1.60 18.08
N PRO A 10 15.45 -2.73 18.43
CA PRO A 10 15.84 -3.50 19.61
C PRO A 10 17.33 -3.84 19.58
N GLU A 11 18.05 -3.71 20.71
CA GLU A 11 19.51 -3.83 20.77
C GLU A 11 20.08 -5.12 20.14
N ASN A 12 19.30 -6.20 20.15
CA ASN A 12 19.71 -7.52 19.64
C ASN A 12 19.15 -7.85 18.24
N SER A 13 18.37 -6.96 17.62
CA SER A 13 17.83 -7.20 16.28
C SER A 13 18.88 -6.92 15.21
N LYS A 14 19.03 -7.85 14.28
CA LYS A 14 19.84 -7.71 13.07
C LYS A 14 18.97 -7.50 11.82
N ASP A 15 17.67 -7.34 12.01
CA ASP A 15 16.73 -7.21 10.90
C ASP A 15 16.82 -5.79 10.33
N VAL A 16 16.75 -5.69 9.00
CA VAL A 16 16.75 -4.41 8.28
C VAL A 16 15.51 -3.59 8.67
N MET A 17 14.38 -4.28 8.83
CA MET A 17 13.13 -3.73 9.35
C MET A 17 12.72 -4.49 10.63
N TRP A 18 12.28 -3.75 11.64
CA TRP A 18 11.80 -4.33 12.90
C TRP A 18 10.36 -3.91 13.18
N ARG A 19 9.61 -4.76 13.88
CA ARG A 19 8.22 -4.49 14.26
C ARG A 19 8.18 -3.54 15.45
N TYR A 20 7.13 -2.72 15.52
CA TYR A 20 6.80 -2.02 16.74
C TYR A 20 6.43 -3.01 17.86
N SER A 21 6.97 -2.79 19.06
CA SER A 21 6.81 -3.73 20.18
C SER A 21 5.38 -3.86 20.70
N GLU A 22 4.53 -2.87 20.43
CA GLU A 22 3.13 -2.84 20.87
C GLU A 22 2.15 -3.07 19.70
N ASN A 23 2.62 -3.71 18.62
CA ASN A 23 1.71 -4.15 17.56
C ASN A 23 0.65 -5.15 18.07
N PRO A 24 -0.56 -5.17 17.47
CA PRO A 24 -1.02 -4.26 16.42
C PRO A 24 -1.45 -2.88 16.94
N ILE A 25 -1.33 -1.84 16.11
CA ILE A 25 -1.69 -0.46 16.48
C ILE A 25 -3.18 -0.13 16.30
N ILE A 26 -3.89 -0.89 15.46
CA ILE A 26 -5.35 -0.81 15.33
C ILE A 26 -5.90 -2.22 15.43
N ASP A 27 -6.76 -2.43 16.42
CA ASP A 27 -7.45 -3.69 16.66
C ASP A 27 -8.65 -3.87 15.71
N ARG A 28 -9.01 -5.12 15.42
CA ARG A 28 -10.09 -5.49 14.51
C ARG A 28 -11.46 -4.92 14.91
N TYR A 29 -11.70 -4.64 16.19
CA TYR A 29 -12.96 -4.09 16.74
C TYR A 29 -12.87 -2.61 17.15
N SER A 30 -11.92 -1.86 16.59
CA SER A 30 -11.70 -0.45 16.97
C SER A 30 -12.88 0.49 16.67
N ILE A 31 -13.79 0.13 15.75
CA ILE A 31 -15.05 0.86 15.52
C ILE A 31 -16.27 -0.07 15.68
N PRO A 32 -17.47 0.43 16.04
CA PRO A 32 -18.62 -0.43 16.38
C PRO A 32 -19.05 -1.42 15.29
N SER A 33 -18.88 -1.03 14.02
CA SER A 33 -19.29 -1.80 12.84
C SER A 33 -18.24 -2.81 12.37
N SER A 34 -16.98 -2.68 12.81
CA SER A 34 -15.88 -3.46 12.24
C SER A 34 -15.91 -4.91 12.67
N ASN A 35 -15.63 -5.77 11.70
CA ASN A 35 -15.11 -7.12 11.91
C ASN A 35 -13.58 -7.08 11.92
N SER A 36 -12.98 -6.34 10.99
CA SER A 36 -11.53 -6.18 10.85
C SER A 36 -11.17 -4.85 10.19
N ILE A 37 -10.01 -4.30 10.58
CA ILE A 37 -9.44 -3.06 10.04
C ILE A 37 -7.98 -3.32 9.71
N PHE A 38 -7.61 -3.17 8.44
CA PHE A 38 -6.29 -3.52 7.92
C PHE A 38 -6.03 -2.75 6.61
N ASN A 39 -4.92 -3.03 5.91
CA ASN A 39 -4.59 -2.47 4.59
C ASN A 39 -4.87 -0.96 4.44
N SER A 40 -4.40 -0.17 5.39
CA SER A 40 -4.77 1.25 5.54
C SER A 40 -3.71 2.20 4.99
N ALA A 41 -4.16 3.33 4.45
CA ALA A 41 -3.31 4.39 3.94
C ALA A 41 -3.17 5.53 4.95
N VAL A 42 -1.97 6.07 5.12
CA VAL A 42 -1.65 7.11 6.11
C VAL A 42 -0.75 8.16 5.46
N VAL A 43 -1.03 9.43 5.73
CA VAL A 43 -0.22 10.58 5.29
C VAL A 43 -0.16 11.67 6.38
N PRO A 44 0.91 12.50 6.40
CA PRO A 44 0.93 13.71 7.20
C PRO A 44 -0.19 14.68 6.77
N PHE A 45 -0.90 15.25 7.75
CA PHE A 45 -2.00 16.20 7.52
C PHE A 45 -2.17 17.15 8.71
N GLY A 46 -2.05 18.45 8.45
CA GLY A 46 -2.07 19.48 9.50
C GLY A 46 -0.96 19.26 10.54
N ASP A 47 -1.32 19.28 11.82
CA ASP A 47 -0.39 19.04 12.94
C ASP A 47 -0.27 17.55 13.32
N GLY A 48 -0.73 16.63 12.47
CA GLY A 48 -0.71 15.19 12.74
C GLY A 48 -0.84 14.39 11.46
N TYR A 49 -1.73 13.40 11.47
CA TYR A 49 -1.91 12.44 10.40
C TYR A 49 -3.38 12.28 10.06
N ALA A 50 -3.64 12.01 8.79
CA ALA A 50 -4.91 11.53 8.30
C ALA A 50 -4.71 10.20 7.57
N GLY A 51 -5.77 9.41 7.46
CA GLY A 51 -5.73 8.15 6.77
C GLY A 51 -7.05 7.73 6.16
N VAL A 52 -6.94 6.76 5.27
CA VAL A 52 -8.08 6.06 4.65
C VAL A 52 -7.91 4.58 4.98
N PHE A 53 -8.85 4.04 5.77
CA PHE A 53 -8.77 2.73 6.39
C PHE A 53 -9.74 1.78 5.70
N ARG A 54 -9.27 0.61 5.27
CA ARG A 54 -10.18 -0.47 4.91
C ARG A 54 -10.76 -1.03 6.20
N CYS A 55 -12.07 -1.08 6.27
CA CYS A 55 -12.80 -1.77 7.32
C CYS A 55 -13.82 -2.71 6.68
N ASP A 56 -13.72 -3.97 7.06
CA ASP A 56 -14.70 -4.99 6.70
C ASP A 56 -15.71 -5.04 7.86
N ASN A 57 -17.01 -4.87 7.56
CA ASN A 57 -18.03 -4.85 8.61
C ASN A 57 -18.36 -6.26 9.13
N LYS A 58 -19.27 -6.41 10.10
CA LYS A 58 -19.70 -7.71 10.64
C LYS A 58 -20.43 -8.64 9.64
N ALA A 59 -20.77 -8.15 8.46
CA ALA A 59 -21.24 -8.94 7.32
C ALA A 59 -20.13 -9.18 6.27
N VAL A 60 -18.88 -8.86 6.62
CA VAL A 60 -17.66 -8.97 5.78
C VAL A 60 -17.76 -8.14 4.49
N GLN A 61 -18.59 -7.09 4.50
CA GLN A 61 -18.64 -6.13 3.40
C GLN A 61 -17.49 -5.15 3.55
N MET A 62 -16.73 -4.96 2.47
CA MET A 62 -15.52 -4.15 2.46
C MET A 62 -15.85 -2.69 2.11
N ASN A 63 -15.44 -1.75 2.96
CA ASN A 63 -15.53 -0.33 2.65
C ASN A 63 -14.33 0.45 3.21
N ILE A 64 -14.25 1.74 2.87
CA ILE A 64 -13.18 2.63 3.32
C ILE A 64 -13.70 3.77 4.20
N PHE A 65 -12.93 4.11 5.22
CA PHE A 65 -13.28 5.05 6.28
C PHE A 65 -12.16 6.08 6.44
N ALA A 66 -12.50 7.34 6.70
CA ALA A 66 -11.50 8.34 7.05
C ALA A 66 -11.15 8.24 8.54
N GLY A 67 -9.92 8.59 8.91
CA GLY A 67 -9.49 8.64 10.30
C GLY A 67 -8.34 9.60 10.51
N PHE A 68 -8.12 10.00 11.76
CA PHE A 68 -7.13 10.99 12.15
C PHE A 68 -6.30 10.51 13.34
N SER A 69 -5.06 10.96 13.41
CA SER A 69 -4.18 10.69 14.53
C SER A 69 -3.26 11.88 14.80
N LYS A 70 -2.86 12.08 16.05
CA LYS A 70 -1.86 13.09 16.41
C LYS A 70 -0.42 12.56 16.32
N ASP A 71 -0.23 11.27 16.52
CA ASP A 71 1.09 10.61 16.63
C ASP A 71 1.32 9.55 15.55
N GLY A 72 0.30 9.20 14.77
CA GLY A 72 0.35 8.16 13.74
C GLY A 72 0.17 6.74 14.30
N ILE A 73 -0.01 6.58 15.61
CA ILE A 73 -0.18 5.28 16.29
C ILE A 73 -1.60 5.15 16.85
N ASN A 74 -2.08 6.17 17.55
CA ASN A 74 -3.41 6.20 18.15
C ASN A 74 -4.40 6.86 17.18
N TRP A 75 -5.35 6.08 16.66
CA TRP A 75 -6.25 6.52 15.59
C TRP A 75 -7.70 6.70 16.06
N ASP A 76 -8.29 7.85 15.71
CA ASP A 76 -9.73 8.10 15.77
C ASP A 76 -10.30 7.89 14.35
N ILE A 77 -10.96 6.76 14.14
CA ILE A 77 -11.50 6.35 12.84
C ILE A 77 -13.00 6.65 12.83
N ASN A 78 -13.48 7.30 11.76
CA ASN A 78 -14.90 7.57 11.59
C ASN A 78 -15.72 6.26 11.64
N HIS A 79 -16.92 6.32 12.24
CA HIS A 79 -17.77 5.13 12.36
C HIS A 79 -18.60 4.82 11.11
N GLU A 80 -18.71 5.79 10.19
CA GLU A 80 -19.43 5.66 8.93
C GLU A 80 -18.44 5.70 7.75
N PRO A 81 -18.70 4.92 6.68
CA PRO A 81 -17.81 4.86 5.54
C PRO A 81 -17.78 6.19 4.79
N ILE A 82 -16.73 6.40 4.00
CA ILE A 82 -16.61 7.56 3.13
C ILE A 82 -17.74 7.55 2.09
N GLU A 83 -18.55 8.62 2.10
CA GLU A 83 -19.51 8.92 1.04
C GLU A 83 -18.80 9.70 -0.09
N MET A 84 -18.75 9.10 -1.28
CA MET A 84 -18.14 9.72 -2.45
C MET A 84 -19.10 10.69 -3.12
N LYS A 85 -18.63 11.92 -3.34
CA LYS A 85 -19.26 12.90 -4.23
C LYS A 85 -18.73 12.74 -5.65
N SER A 86 -19.43 13.27 -6.64
CA SER A 86 -18.97 13.31 -8.03
C SER A 86 -17.75 14.22 -8.17
N GLY A 87 -16.65 13.68 -8.67
CA GLY A 87 -15.45 14.40 -9.10
C GLY A 87 -15.52 14.70 -10.58
N ASN A 88 -14.73 13.99 -11.39
CA ASN A 88 -14.74 14.14 -12.86
C ASN A 88 -15.71 13.18 -13.59
N THR A 89 -16.57 12.50 -12.82
CA THR A 89 -17.59 11.56 -13.31
C THR A 89 -18.84 11.59 -12.42
N GLU A 90 -19.98 11.25 -13.00
CA GLU A 90 -21.22 10.95 -12.29
C GLU A 90 -21.33 9.46 -11.92
N MET A 91 -20.48 8.59 -12.50
CA MET A 91 -20.43 7.16 -12.19
C MET A 91 -19.65 6.94 -10.88
N ILE A 92 -20.37 7.01 -9.77
CA ILE A 92 -19.83 6.81 -8.42
C ILE A 92 -20.28 5.47 -7.78
N GLU A 93 -20.96 4.62 -8.56
CA GLU A 93 -21.39 3.30 -8.09
C GLU A 93 -20.19 2.42 -7.72
N SER A 94 -20.35 1.65 -6.64
CA SER A 94 -19.29 0.82 -6.09
C SER A 94 -19.90 -0.29 -5.24
N ALA A 95 -19.67 -1.54 -5.64
CA ALA A 95 -20.11 -2.71 -4.88
C ALA A 95 -19.28 -2.93 -3.60
N TYR A 96 -18.03 -2.46 -3.59
CA TYR A 96 -17.10 -2.52 -2.47
C TYR A 96 -15.90 -1.59 -2.71
N LYS A 97 -15.22 -1.19 -1.63
CA LYS A 97 -13.98 -0.41 -1.67
C LYS A 97 -12.98 -0.97 -0.67
N TYR A 98 -11.76 -1.27 -1.11
CA TYR A 98 -10.73 -1.80 -0.21
C TYR A 98 -9.31 -1.50 -0.71
N ASP A 99 -8.30 -1.78 0.12
CA ASP A 99 -6.88 -1.61 -0.19
C ASP A 99 -6.49 -0.16 -0.62
N PRO A 100 -6.93 0.90 0.11
CA PRO A 100 -6.62 2.28 -0.24
C PRO A 100 -5.11 2.59 -0.21
N ARG A 101 -4.69 3.51 -1.08
CA ARG A 101 -3.43 4.27 -1.02
C ARG A 101 -3.75 5.75 -1.14
N VAL A 102 -2.96 6.59 -0.48
CA VAL A 102 -3.17 8.04 -0.43
C VAL A 102 -1.84 8.74 -0.70
N VAL A 103 -1.85 9.77 -1.55
CA VAL A 103 -0.67 10.56 -1.87
C VAL A 103 -1.02 12.02 -2.12
N TRP A 104 -0.21 12.94 -1.63
CA TRP A 104 -0.30 14.35 -2.02
C TRP A 104 0.34 14.54 -3.39
N ILE A 105 -0.39 15.17 -4.32
CA ILE A 105 0.18 15.59 -5.61
C ILE A 105 -0.30 17.00 -5.89
N GLU A 106 0.64 17.94 -5.95
CA GLU A 106 0.45 19.36 -6.26
C GLU A 106 -0.44 20.11 -5.26
N ASP A 107 -1.77 19.93 -5.32
CA ASP A 107 -2.78 20.74 -4.63
C ASP A 107 -3.76 19.93 -3.77
N ARG A 108 -3.72 18.60 -3.84
CA ARG A 108 -4.70 17.73 -3.16
C ARG A 108 -4.14 16.36 -2.82
N TYR A 109 -4.86 15.66 -1.96
CA TYR A 109 -4.62 14.25 -1.67
C TYR A 109 -5.41 13.40 -2.65
N TRP A 110 -4.70 12.63 -3.47
CA TRP A 110 -5.26 11.60 -4.34
C TRP A 110 -5.36 10.28 -3.60
N ILE A 111 -6.41 9.54 -3.90
CA ILE A 111 -6.74 8.26 -3.28
C ILE A 111 -6.98 7.25 -4.39
N THR A 112 -6.30 6.12 -4.32
CA THR A 112 -6.56 4.97 -5.17
C THR A 112 -6.99 3.80 -4.31
N TRP A 113 -7.92 2.99 -4.79
CA TRP A 113 -8.39 1.79 -4.08
C TRP A 113 -8.85 0.73 -5.07
N CYS A 114 -9.03 -0.50 -4.60
CA CYS A 114 -9.74 -1.51 -5.37
C CYS A 114 -11.25 -1.25 -5.30
N ASN A 115 -11.82 -0.80 -6.42
CA ASN A 115 -13.23 -0.49 -6.57
C ASN A 115 -13.98 -1.64 -7.24
N GLY A 116 -15.13 -2.03 -6.69
CA GLY A 116 -15.99 -3.04 -7.30
C GLY A 116 -16.93 -2.43 -8.35
N TYR A 117 -16.64 -2.64 -9.63
CA TYR A 117 -17.49 -2.22 -10.74
C TYR A 117 -17.48 -3.27 -11.87
N ASN A 118 -18.45 -4.19 -11.85
CA ASN A 118 -18.50 -5.38 -12.73
C ASN A 118 -17.22 -6.27 -12.64
N GLY A 119 -16.53 -6.21 -11.51
CA GLY A 119 -15.22 -6.81 -11.26
C GLY A 119 -14.29 -5.83 -10.50
N PRO A 120 -13.21 -6.30 -9.88
CA PRO A 120 -12.22 -5.42 -9.26
C PRO A 120 -11.51 -4.55 -10.30
N THR A 121 -11.51 -3.24 -10.09
CA THR A 121 -10.69 -2.27 -10.84
C THR A 121 -10.09 -1.23 -9.89
N ILE A 122 -9.38 -0.23 -10.42
CA ILE A 122 -8.79 0.85 -9.64
C ILE A 122 -9.71 2.06 -9.65
N GLY A 123 -10.31 2.36 -8.50
CA GLY A 123 -10.98 3.63 -8.26
C GLY A 123 -9.95 4.74 -8.06
N ILE A 124 -10.29 5.94 -8.52
CA ILE A 124 -9.54 7.18 -8.27
C ILE A 124 -10.48 8.16 -7.58
N GLY A 125 -9.97 8.88 -6.60
CA GLY A 125 -10.67 10.01 -6.01
C GLY A 125 -9.68 10.98 -5.40
N TYR A 126 -10.19 12.09 -4.89
CA TYR A 126 -9.38 13.06 -4.17
C TYR A 126 -10.12 13.68 -3.00
N THR A 127 -9.35 14.26 -2.09
CA THR A 127 -9.83 15.09 -0.99
C THR A 127 -8.85 16.24 -0.75
N PHE A 128 -9.36 17.31 -0.16
CA PHE A 128 -8.54 18.42 0.33
C PHE A 128 -8.39 18.39 1.85
N ASP A 129 -9.32 17.74 2.55
CA ASP A 129 -9.52 17.90 4.00
C ASP A 129 -9.81 16.59 4.76
N PHE A 130 -9.88 15.46 4.06
CA PHE A 130 -10.29 14.14 4.59
C PHE A 130 -11.70 14.12 5.21
N LYS A 131 -12.56 15.06 4.82
CA LYS A 131 -13.98 15.10 5.18
C LYS A 131 -14.85 14.95 3.95
N GLU A 132 -14.54 15.70 2.90
CA GLU A 132 -15.20 15.57 1.60
C GLU A 132 -14.32 14.80 0.62
N PHE A 133 -14.93 13.83 -0.05
CA PHE A 133 -14.23 12.95 -0.99
C PHE A 133 -14.93 12.97 -2.34
N PHE A 134 -14.16 13.10 -3.41
CA PHE A 134 -14.67 13.25 -4.77
C PHE A 134 -14.13 12.13 -5.65
N GLN A 135 -15.02 11.24 -6.10
CA GLN A 135 -14.66 10.10 -6.95
C GLN A 135 -14.55 10.52 -8.42
N CYS A 136 -13.48 10.07 -9.06
CA CYS A 136 -13.22 10.21 -10.48
C CYS A 136 -13.57 8.91 -11.23
N GLU A 137 -13.41 8.92 -12.55
CA GLU A 137 -13.44 7.70 -13.36
C GLU A 137 -12.50 6.64 -12.79
N ASN A 138 -12.92 5.37 -12.87
CA ASN A 138 -12.01 4.26 -12.64
C ASN A 138 -10.85 4.34 -13.64
N ALA A 139 -9.62 4.09 -13.20
CA ALA A 139 -8.44 4.25 -14.03
C ALA A 139 -8.41 3.25 -15.20
N PHE A 140 -8.90 2.03 -14.96
CA PHE A 140 -8.78 0.90 -15.87
C PHE A 140 -10.09 0.11 -15.96
N LEU A 141 -10.16 -0.78 -16.95
CA LEU A 141 -11.14 -1.85 -16.99
C LEU A 141 -10.81 -2.91 -15.92
N PRO A 142 -11.82 -3.64 -15.39
CA PRO A 142 -11.56 -4.89 -14.69
C PRO A 142 -10.83 -5.90 -15.59
N PHE A 143 -9.96 -6.76 -15.06
CA PHE A 143 -9.65 -6.95 -13.65
C PHE A 143 -8.30 -6.33 -13.28
N ASN A 144 -8.29 -5.43 -12.29
CA ASN A 144 -7.07 -4.76 -11.83
C ASN A 144 -7.13 -4.43 -10.33
N ARG A 145 -5.96 -4.46 -9.66
CA ARG A 145 -5.79 -4.24 -8.22
C ARG A 145 -4.45 -3.56 -7.92
N ASN A 146 -4.25 -3.12 -6.68
CA ASN A 146 -2.99 -2.50 -6.21
C ASN A 146 -2.58 -1.28 -7.03
N GLY A 147 -3.56 -0.40 -7.29
CA GLY A 147 -3.34 0.90 -7.93
C GLY A 147 -2.59 1.83 -6.98
N VAL A 148 -1.41 2.30 -7.36
CA VAL A 148 -0.57 3.18 -6.53
C VAL A 148 0.01 4.29 -7.40
N LEU A 149 -0.31 5.54 -7.07
CA LEU A 149 0.23 6.70 -7.76
C LEU A 149 1.67 7.00 -7.30
N PHE A 150 2.48 7.52 -8.21
CA PHE A 150 3.72 8.21 -7.85
C PHE A 150 3.41 9.59 -7.25
N PRO A 151 4.24 10.10 -6.32
CA PRO A 151 3.97 11.34 -5.59
C PRO A 151 4.19 12.63 -6.39
N GLN A 152 4.59 12.50 -7.66
CA GLN A 152 4.70 13.62 -8.59
C GLN A 152 4.52 13.13 -10.03
N LYS A 153 4.31 14.09 -10.95
CA LYS A 153 4.34 13.81 -12.37
C LYS A 153 5.74 13.40 -12.81
N ILE A 154 5.81 12.41 -13.69
CA ILE A 154 7.04 11.94 -14.33
C ILE A 154 6.94 12.31 -15.80
N ASN A 155 7.90 13.09 -16.31
CA ASN A 155 7.88 13.63 -17.67
C ASN A 155 6.56 14.33 -18.02
N GLY A 156 6.03 15.11 -17.07
CA GLY A 156 4.79 15.89 -17.22
C GLY A 156 3.49 15.08 -17.15
N LYS A 157 3.53 13.78 -16.83
CA LYS A 157 2.35 12.90 -16.73
C LYS A 157 2.22 12.32 -15.33
N TYR A 158 0.99 12.15 -14.87
CA TYR A 158 0.72 11.29 -13.72
C TYR A 158 1.13 9.87 -14.06
N ALA A 159 1.68 9.15 -13.09
CA ALA A 159 2.10 7.77 -13.25
C ALA A 159 1.45 6.90 -12.16
N MET A 160 0.90 5.76 -12.55
CA MET A 160 0.22 4.83 -11.65
C MET A 160 0.76 3.41 -11.86
N LEU A 161 1.26 2.80 -10.78
CA LEU A 161 1.46 1.37 -10.71
C LEU A 161 0.11 0.68 -10.60
N SER A 162 -0.06 -0.42 -11.31
CA SER A 162 -1.25 -1.28 -11.21
C SER A 162 -0.86 -2.74 -11.39
N ARG A 163 -1.83 -3.63 -11.20
CA ARG A 163 -1.58 -5.06 -11.18
C ARG A 163 -2.75 -5.80 -11.85
N PRO A 164 -2.68 -6.03 -13.18
CA PRO A 164 -3.66 -6.86 -13.88
C PRO A 164 -3.92 -8.17 -13.12
N SER A 165 -5.19 -8.50 -12.96
CA SER A 165 -5.65 -9.56 -12.05
C SER A 165 -6.76 -10.39 -12.71
N ASP A 166 -7.45 -11.20 -11.93
CA ASP A 166 -8.67 -11.92 -12.34
C ASP A 166 -9.86 -11.55 -11.43
N ASN A 167 -10.98 -12.23 -11.61
CA ASN A 167 -12.21 -12.00 -10.83
C ASN A 167 -12.21 -12.68 -9.45
N GLY A 168 -11.09 -13.27 -9.01
CA GLY A 168 -11.05 -14.09 -7.79
C GLY A 168 -9.72 -13.97 -7.06
N HIS A 169 -9.27 -15.10 -6.51
CA HIS A 169 -7.97 -15.20 -5.84
C HIS A 169 -6.85 -15.38 -6.85
N THR A 170 -6.46 -14.29 -7.51
CA THR A 170 -5.54 -14.30 -8.66
C THR A 170 -4.28 -15.14 -8.40
N PRO A 171 -4.01 -16.18 -9.21
CA PRO A 171 -2.83 -17.05 -9.07
C PRO A 171 -1.61 -16.55 -9.87
N PHE A 172 -1.67 -15.32 -10.38
CA PHE A 172 -0.63 -14.62 -11.12
C PHE A 172 -0.62 -13.14 -10.73
N GLY A 173 0.38 -12.38 -11.21
CA GLY A 173 0.34 -10.93 -11.09
C GLY A 173 1.69 -10.26 -11.26
N ASP A 174 1.79 -9.47 -12.32
CA ASP A 174 2.93 -8.60 -12.63
C ASP A 174 2.58 -7.16 -12.24
N ILE A 175 3.59 -6.37 -11.85
CA ILE A 175 3.44 -4.92 -11.66
C ILE A 175 3.64 -4.22 -12.99
N TRP A 176 2.67 -3.38 -13.35
CA TRP A 176 2.70 -2.51 -14.52
C TRP A 176 2.63 -1.05 -14.10
N ILE A 177 3.11 -0.15 -14.94
CA ILE A 177 2.91 1.29 -14.80
C ILE A 177 2.13 1.81 -16.01
N SER A 178 1.26 2.80 -15.77
CA SER A 178 0.53 3.53 -16.81
C SER A 178 0.64 5.02 -16.56
N TYR A 179 0.55 5.82 -17.63
CA TYR A 179 0.68 7.26 -17.57
C TYR A 179 -0.62 7.94 -17.98
N SER A 180 -0.89 9.10 -17.38
CA SER A 180 -2.04 9.94 -17.73
C SER A 180 -1.66 11.41 -17.74
N PRO A 181 -2.11 12.20 -18.74
CA PRO A 181 -1.95 13.65 -18.70
C PRO A 181 -2.91 14.33 -17.71
N ASP A 182 -3.99 13.67 -17.29
CA ASP A 182 -5.14 14.33 -16.67
C ASP A 182 -5.89 13.53 -15.57
N MET A 183 -5.33 12.40 -15.11
CA MET A 183 -5.97 11.45 -14.17
C MET A 183 -7.25 10.78 -14.70
N LYS A 184 -7.58 10.92 -15.98
CA LYS A 184 -8.79 10.33 -16.59
C LYS A 184 -8.44 9.32 -17.68
N TYR A 185 -7.58 9.69 -18.62
CA TYR A 185 -7.19 8.82 -19.72
C TYR A 185 -5.80 8.24 -19.46
N TRP A 186 -5.73 6.90 -19.37
CA TRP A 186 -4.51 6.18 -19.05
C TRP A 186 -4.00 5.42 -20.27
N GLY A 187 -2.69 5.51 -20.53
CA GLY A 187 -2.02 4.86 -21.64
C GLY A 187 -0.55 4.60 -21.35
N GLU A 188 0.22 4.32 -22.41
CA GLU A 188 1.67 4.11 -22.32
C GLU A 188 2.08 3.05 -21.29
N HIS A 189 1.32 1.95 -21.24
CA HIS A 189 1.53 0.88 -20.29
C HIS A 189 2.92 0.25 -20.45
N ARG A 190 3.65 0.05 -19.35
CA ARG A 190 4.95 -0.64 -19.31
C ARG A 190 4.96 -1.68 -18.20
N LEU A 191 5.55 -2.83 -18.48
CA LEU A 191 5.83 -3.84 -17.46
C LEU A 191 6.96 -3.32 -16.57
N VAL A 192 6.76 -3.33 -15.25
CA VAL A 192 7.80 -2.98 -14.28
C VAL A 192 8.52 -4.25 -13.83
N MET A 193 7.77 -5.21 -13.26
CA MET A 193 8.38 -6.48 -12.82
C MET A 193 7.38 -7.62 -12.69
N LYS A 194 7.90 -8.84 -12.89
CA LYS A 194 7.18 -10.12 -12.78
C LYS A 194 7.49 -10.84 -11.46
N PRO A 195 6.67 -11.83 -11.05
CA PRO A 195 7.06 -12.81 -10.04
C PRO A 195 8.41 -13.46 -10.37
N SER A 196 9.21 -13.74 -9.35
CA SER A 196 10.51 -14.38 -9.53
C SER A 196 10.33 -15.88 -9.79
N PRO A 197 11.21 -16.53 -10.58
CA PRO A 197 11.33 -17.99 -10.53
C PRO A 197 11.53 -18.48 -9.09
N PHE A 198 10.99 -19.65 -8.78
CA PHE A 198 11.03 -20.22 -7.43
C PHE A 198 12.46 -20.40 -6.91
N GLU A 199 13.36 -20.84 -7.78
CA GLU A 199 14.77 -21.12 -7.49
C GLU A 199 15.58 -19.86 -7.19
N GLN A 200 15.14 -18.70 -7.70
CA GLN A 200 15.79 -17.42 -7.45
C GLN A 200 15.25 -16.76 -6.18
N SER A 201 13.91 -16.73 -6.04
CA SER A 201 13.26 -16.11 -4.88
C SER A 201 11.83 -16.62 -4.71
N ALA A 202 11.69 -17.69 -3.93
CA ALA A 202 10.43 -18.40 -3.75
C ALA A 202 9.33 -17.56 -3.09
N TRP A 203 9.64 -16.62 -2.20
CA TRP A 203 8.61 -15.86 -1.45
C TRP A 203 7.71 -14.99 -2.35
N GLN A 204 8.16 -14.72 -3.58
CA GLN A 204 7.52 -13.84 -4.56
C GLN A 204 7.32 -14.52 -5.91
N CYS A 205 7.14 -15.84 -5.93
CA CYS A 205 7.08 -16.63 -7.17
C CYS A 205 5.66 -16.81 -7.74
N THR A 206 4.61 -16.52 -6.97
CA THR A 206 3.22 -16.65 -7.44
C THR A 206 2.71 -15.34 -8.04
N LYS A 207 2.81 -14.24 -7.29
CA LYS A 207 2.39 -12.90 -7.73
C LYS A 207 3.12 -11.83 -6.93
N VAL A 208 3.21 -10.64 -7.51
CA VAL A 208 3.68 -9.42 -6.86
C VAL A 208 2.68 -8.28 -7.05
N GLY A 209 2.77 -7.25 -6.21
CA GLY A 209 1.96 -6.05 -6.32
C GLY A 209 2.54 -4.88 -5.53
N ALA A 210 2.33 -3.66 -6.03
CA ALA A 210 2.79 -2.45 -5.37
C ALA A 210 2.14 -2.32 -3.97
N GLY A 211 2.91 -1.77 -3.03
CA GLY A 211 2.48 -1.58 -1.64
C GLY A 211 2.17 -0.11 -1.36
N PRO A 212 3.00 0.59 -0.55
CA PRO A 212 2.96 2.03 -0.34
C PRO A 212 3.30 2.87 -1.57
N ILE A 213 3.08 4.17 -1.45
CA ILE A 213 3.56 5.19 -2.40
C ILE A 213 5.09 5.06 -2.57
N PRO A 214 5.62 4.98 -3.81
CA PRO A 214 7.07 4.99 -4.03
C PRO A 214 7.74 6.25 -3.47
N ILE A 215 8.87 6.07 -2.80
CA ILE A 215 9.61 7.15 -2.15
C ILE A 215 10.72 7.61 -3.10
N LEU A 216 10.79 8.91 -3.40
CA LEU A 216 11.90 9.45 -4.18
C LEU A 216 13.15 9.52 -3.32
N THR A 217 14.26 9.00 -3.84
CA THR A 217 15.58 9.02 -3.20
C THR A 217 16.65 9.35 -4.24
N ASP A 218 17.86 9.67 -3.79
CA ASP A 218 19.01 9.87 -4.68
C ASP A 218 19.38 8.61 -5.49
N GLU A 219 18.94 7.44 -5.03
CA GLU A 219 19.21 6.15 -5.66
C GLU A 219 18.10 5.69 -6.61
N GLY A 220 16.98 6.43 -6.68
CA GLY A 220 15.80 6.08 -7.47
C GLY A 220 14.51 6.14 -6.67
N TRP A 221 13.44 5.60 -7.25
CA TRP A 221 12.19 5.37 -6.54
C TRP A 221 12.31 4.10 -5.70
N LEU A 222 12.35 4.24 -4.38
CA LEU A 222 12.22 3.12 -3.46
C LEU A 222 10.75 2.68 -3.41
N MET A 223 10.47 1.52 -3.99
CA MET A 223 9.15 0.89 -3.96
C MET A 223 9.18 -0.28 -2.98
N ILE A 224 8.39 -0.18 -1.91
CA ILE A 224 8.03 -1.33 -1.08
C ILE A 224 6.86 -2.07 -1.75
N TYR A 225 6.99 -3.38 -1.93
CA TYR A 225 6.00 -4.20 -2.64
C TYR A 225 5.73 -5.50 -1.89
N HIS A 226 4.56 -6.09 -2.11
CA HIS A 226 4.25 -7.43 -1.59
C HIS A 226 4.55 -8.50 -2.65
N GLY A 227 4.93 -9.68 -2.16
CA GLY A 227 5.16 -10.88 -2.94
C GLY A 227 4.51 -12.07 -2.27
N VAL A 228 4.13 -13.04 -3.09
CA VAL A 228 3.36 -14.20 -2.65
C VAL A 228 4.01 -15.49 -3.09
N ILE A 229 3.99 -16.46 -2.17
CA ILE A 229 4.15 -17.88 -2.46
C ILE A 229 2.84 -18.61 -2.18
N ASN A 230 2.45 -19.51 -3.07
CA ASN A 230 1.35 -20.45 -2.85
C ASN A 230 1.90 -21.75 -2.24
N THR A 231 1.51 -22.02 -1.00
CA THR A 231 1.84 -23.26 -0.28
C THR A 231 0.72 -24.28 -0.45
N CYS A 232 0.88 -25.49 0.08
CA CYS A 232 -0.19 -26.49 0.09
C CYS A 232 -1.46 -26.04 0.85
N ASN A 233 -1.34 -25.06 1.76
CA ASN A 233 -2.44 -24.54 2.57
C ASN A 233 -2.86 -23.10 2.17
N GLY A 234 -2.41 -22.61 1.01
CA GLY A 234 -2.77 -21.29 0.49
C GLY A 234 -1.60 -20.30 0.48
N PHE A 235 -1.95 -19.02 0.32
CA PHE A 235 -0.98 -17.95 0.09
C PHE A 235 -0.29 -17.48 1.36
N ARG A 236 1.01 -17.18 1.25
CA ARG A 236 1.79 -16.45 2.25
C ARG A 236 2.28 -15.15 1.62
N TYR A 237 1.94 -14.01 2.23
CA TYR A 237 2.31 -12.68 1.76
C TYR A 237 3.44 -12.11 2.61
N ALA A 238 4.53 -11.69 1.96
CA ALA A 238 5.63 -10.96 2.57
C ALA A 238 5.89 -9.67 1.78
N MET A 239 6.71 -8.78 2.32
CA MET A 239 7.12 -7.56 1.64
C MET A 239 8.62 -7.50 1.39
N GLY A 240 9.01 -6.91 0.26
CA GLY A 240 10.38 -6.60 -0.13
C GLY A 240 10.46 -5.19 -0.71
N SER A 241 11.60 -4.86 -1.32
CA SER A 241 11.86 -3.55 -1.90
C SER A 241 12.52 -3.64 -3.27
N ALA A 242 12.23 -2.64 -4.10
CA ALA A 242 12.91 -2.42 -5.38
C ALA A 242 13.27 -0.94 -5.51
N LEU A 243 14.37 -0.67 -6.22
CA LEU A 243 14.76 0.67 -6.66
C LEU A 243 14.45 0.78 -8.14
N LEU A 244 13.59 1.71 -8.51
CA LEU A 244 13.23 2.00 -9.90
C LEU A 244 13.99 3.25 -10.37
N ASP A 245 14.26 3.33 -11.66
CA ASP A 245 14.86 4.54 -12.26
C ASP A 245 13.94 5.76 -12.09
N VAL A 246 14.53 6.94 -11.84
CA VAL A 246 13.77 8.16 -11.53
C VAL A 246 12.93 8.64 -12.72
N ASP A 247 13.52 8.60 -13.91
CA ASP A 247 12.93 9.15 -15.14
C ASP A 247 12.13 8.10 -15.91
N SER A 248 12.50 6.83 -15.75
CA SER A 248 11.88 5.67 -16.40
C SER A 248 11.53 4.59 -15.36
N PRO A 249 10.52 4.80 -14.49
CA PRO A 249 10.19 3.92 -13.35
C PRO A 249 9.75 2.50 -13.74
N ASP A 250 9.56 2.19 -15.02
CA ASP A 250 9.44 0.81 -15.51
C ASP A 250 10.78 0.04 -15.54
N GLN A 251 11.90 0.74 -15.38
CA GLN A 251 13.23 0.14 -15.29
C GLN A 251 13.60 -0.13 -13.82
N VAL A 252 13.63 -1.40 -13.45
CA VAL A 252 14.07 -1.85 -12.12
C VAL A 252 15.59 -1.86 -12.08
N LYS A 253 16.20 -1.03 -11.22
CA LYS A 253 17.65 -0.98 -11.00
C LYS A 253 18.13 -2.09 -10.05
N TYR A 254 17.39 -2.29 -8.97
CA TYR A 254 17.67 -3.29 -7.94
C TYR A 254 16.36 -3.83 -7.37
N ARG A 255 16.35 -5.09 -6.94
CA ARG A 255 15.17 -5.71 -6.32
C ARG A 255 15.58 -6.81 -5.35
N THR A 256 15.10 -6.74 -4.12
CA THR A 256 15.45 -7.71 -3.09
C THR A 256 15.11 -9.15 -3.49
N GLN A 257 16.13 -10.02 -3.49
CA GLN A 257 15.98 -11.47 -3.53
C GLN A 257 15.35 -12.01 -2.23
N PRO A 258 15.84 -11.71 -1.02
CA PRO A 258 15.11 -12.00 0.24
C PRO A 258 13.96 -11.02 0.47
N TYR A 259 13.01 -11.35 1.35
CA TYR A 259 12.00 -10.38 1.81
C TYR A 259 12.59 -9.49 2.92
N LEU A 260 12.03 -8.29 3.10
CA LEU A 260 12.32 -7.40 4.23
C LEU A 260 11.55 -7.81 5.49
N LEU A 261 10.26 -8.15 5.32
CA LEU A 261 9.41 -8.61 6.41
C LEU A 261 8.43 -9.66 5.90
N GLY A 262 8.31 -10.77 6.62
CA GLY A 262 7.31 -11.80 6.37
C GLY A 262 6.60 -12.21 7.65
N PRO A 263 5.42 -12.85 7.57
CA PRO A 263 4.63 -13.25 8.72
C PRO A 263 5.44 -14.11 9.68
N ALA A 264 5.49 -13.69 10.94
CA ALA A 264 6.22 -14.32 12.03
C ALA A 264 5.52 -14.18 13.38
N GLU A 265 4.79 -13.07 13.61
CA GLU A 265 4.07 -12.83 14.86
C GLU A 265 2.66 -13.44 14.82
N ALA A 266 2.10 -13.72 16.00
CA ALA A 266 0.78 -14.33 16.12
C ALA A 266 -0.31 -13.52 15.39
N TYR A 267 -0.25 -12.18 15.47
CA TYR A 267 -1.20 -11.27 14.81
C TYR A 267 -1.06 -11.23 13.27
N GLU A 268 0.00 -11.82 12.71
CA GLU A 268 0.26 -11.93 11.26
C GLU A 268 -0.01 -13.35 10.73
N MET A 269 0.15 -14.36 11.59
CA MET A 269 -0.05 -15.77 11.27
C MET A 269 -1.47 -16.24 11.59
N VAL A 270 -2.21 -15.53 12.44
CA VAL A 270 -3.57 -15.88 12.86
C VAL A 270 -4.50 -14.68 12.65
N GLY A 271 -5.61 -14.93 11.97
CA GLY A 271 -6.61 -13.92 11.64
C GLY A 271 -7.59 -14.42 10.58
N ASP A 272 -8.36 -13.51 10.01
CA ASP A 272 -9.33 -13.80 8.95
C ASP A 272 -8.65 -14.40 7.71
N VAL A 273 -7.44 -13.95 7.37
CA VAL A 273 -6.56 -14.58 6.38
C VAL A 273 -5.15 -14.78 6.99
N PRO A 274 -4.81 -16.01 7.42
CA PRO A 274 -3.50 -16.32 7.99
C PRO A 274 -2.31 -15.99 7.07
N ASN A 275 -1.16 -15.70 7.67
CA ASN A 275 0.13 -15.54 7.00
C ASN A 275 0.18 -14.35 6.02
N VAL A 276 -0.29 -13.19 6.45
CA VAL A 276 -0.30 -11.96 5.65
C VAL A 276 0.46 -10.83 6.36
N VAL A 277 1.47 -10.30 5.65
CA VAL A 277 2.07 -8.97 5.86
C VAL A 277 1.88 -8.19 4.57
N PHE A 278 1.01 -7.17 4.59
CA PHE A 278 0.61 -6.43 3.38
C PHE A 278 0.80 -4.92 3.53
N PRO A 279 1.88 -4.33 2.98
CA PRO A 279 2.21 -2.92 3.19
C PRO A 279 1.33 -1.99 2.34
N CYS A 280 0.80 -0.94 2.96
CA CYS A 280 -0.10 0.03 2.30
C CYS A 280 0.36 1.49 2.40
N ALA A 281 1.07 1.87 3.46
CA ALA A 281 1.63 3.22 3.61
C ALA A 281 3.04 3.19 4.18
N ALA A 282 3.83 4.21 3.82
CA ALA A 282 5.19 4.39 4.28
C ALA A 282 5.41 5.87 4.59
N LEU A 283 5.45 6.21 5.87
CA LEU A 283 5.94 7.51 6.32
C LEU A 283 7.46 7.47 6.34
N HIS A 284 8.10 8.56 5.96
CA HIS A 284 9.55 8.61 5.85
C HIS A 284 10.09 10.01 6.09
N ASP A 285 11.30 10.08 6.66
CA ASP A 285 12.09 11.30 6.81
C ASP A 285 13.51 10.99 6.34
N ILE A 286 13.95 11.67 5.29
CA ILE A 286 15.27 11.46 4.68
C ILE A 286 16.37 12.02 5.58
N GLU A 287 16.13 13.14 6.28
CA GLU A 287 17.14 13.79 7.13
C GLU A 287 17.36 13.00 8.41
N GLU A 288 16.29 12.46 9.00
CA GLU A 288 16.36 11.62 10.20
C GLU A 288 16.65 10.13 9.89
N ASP A 289 16.72 9.75 8.62
CA ASP A 289 16.92 8.38 8.15
C ASP A 289 15.87 7.38 8.71
N LYS A 290 14.60 7.79 8.67
CA LYS A 290 13.48 7.02 9.23
C LYS A 290 12.52 6.56 8.15
N LEU A 291 12.08 5.32 8.28
CA LEU A 291 11.01 4.70 7.51
C LEU A 291 10.04 3.99 8.47
N ALA A 292 8.76 4.33 8.40
CA ALA A 292 7.69 3.67 9.15
C ALA A 292 6.63 3.14 8.17
N VAL A 293 6.51 1.81 8.06
CA VAL A 293 5.63 1.12 7.13
C VAL A 293 4.41 0.58 7.86
N TYR A 294 3.23 1.06 7.47
CA TYR A 294 1.95 0.52 7.90
C TYR A 294 1.56 -0.65 7.01
N TYR A 295 1.23 -1.77 7.65
CA TYR A 295 0.86 -2.99 6.96
C TYR A 295 -0.36 -3.66 7.58
N GLY A 296 -1.19 -4.27 6.73
CA GLY A 296 -2.22 -5.19 7.18
C GLY A 296 -1.60 -6.50 7.64
N ALA A 297 -2.02 -6.97 8.81
CA ALA A 297 -1.58 -8.23 9.39
C ALA A 297 -2.75 -9.22 9.46
N ALA A 298 -2.57 -10.38 8.85
CA ALA A 298 -3.55 -11.47 8.75
C ALA A 298 -4.96 -11.05 8.25
N ASP A 299 -5.06 -10.02 7.41
CA ASP A 299 -6.32 -9.35 7.03
C ASP A 299 -7.24 -9.04 8.23
N THR A 300 -6.63 -8.69 9.37
CA THR A 300 -7.33 -8.53 10.65
C THR A 300 -6.98 -7.23 11.37
N HIS A 301 -5.69 -6.86 11.36
CA HIS A 301 -5.17 -5.73 12.12
C HIS A 301 -4.35 -4.78 11.23
N VAL A 302 -4.13 -3.55 11.71
CA VAL A 302 -3.06 -2.68 11.22
C VAL A 302 -1.88 -2.77 12.18
N ALA A 303 -0.69 -3.01 11.64
CA ALA A 303 0.57 -3.00 12.36
C ALA A 303 1.55 -2.04 11.70
N ILE A 304 2.61 -1.69 12.42
CA ILE A 304 3.69 -0.81 11.93
C ILE A 304 5.05 -1.48 12.11
N ALA A 305 5.91 -1.31 11.11
CA ALA A 305 7.31 -1.72 11.15
C ALA A 305 8.20 -0.53 10.83
N PHE A 306 9.35 -0.45 11.47
CA PHE A 306 10.33 0.60 11.31
C PHE A 306 11.55 0.08 10.57
N GLY A 307 12.23 0.97 9.87
CA GLY A 307 13.48 0.73 9.17
C GLY A 307 14.24 2.03 9.04
N LYS A 308 15.54 1.95 8.79
CA LYS A 308 16.29 3.11 8.29
C LYS A 308 16.25 3.12 6.77
N LEU A 309 16.02 4.28 6.16
CA LEU A 309 15.95 4.39 4.69
C LEU A 309 17.26 3.92 4.06
N SER A 310 18.38 4.41 4.58
CA SER A 310 19.73 4.07 4.13
C SER A 310 19.98 2.57 4.14
N GLU A 311 19.63 1.89 5.24
CA GLU A 311 19.83 0.45 5.40
C GLU A 311 18.90 -0.37 4.49
N VAL A 312 17.65 0.07 4.28
CA VAL A 312 16.73 -0.60 3.33
C VAL A 312 17.25 -0.47 1.89
N ILE A 313 17.72 0.71 1.50
CA ILE A 313 18.31 0.96 0.17
C ILE A 313 19.57 0.12 -0.02
N GLU A 314 20.48 0.14 0.95
CA GLU A 314 21.71 -0.65 0.91
C GLU A 314 21.40 -2.15 0.83
N PHE A 315 20.48 -2.65 1.65
CA PHE A 315 20.05 -4.04 1.60
C PHE A 315 19.47 -4.42 0.22
N THR A 316 18.67 -3.53 -0.38
CA THR A 316 18.10 -3.72 -1.71
C THR A 316 19.19 -3.87 -2.78
N LYS A 317 20.24 -3.05 -2.71
CA LYS A 317 21.37 -3.08 -3.64
C LYS A 317 22.24 -4.34 -3.44
N ASN A 318 22.53 -4.67 -2.18
CA ASN A 318 23.43 -5.77 -1.83
C ASN A 318 22.80 -7.16 -1.98
N ASN A 319 21.47 -7.25 -2.00
CA ASN A 319 20.73 -8.50 -2.14
C ASN A 319 19.81 -8.47 -3.36
N SER A 320 20.25 -7.87 -4.47
CA SER A 320 19.45 -7.82 -5.69
C SER A 320 19.36 -9.19 -6.37
N LEU A 321 18.19 -9.47 -6.96
CA LEU A 321 18.03 -10.46 -8.04
C LEU A 321 18.90 -10.11 -9.25
#